data_AF-A0A518HD42-F1
#
_entry.id   AF-A0A518HD42-F1
#
_cell.length_a   1.000
_cell.length_b   1.000
_cell.length_c   1.000
_cell.angle_alpha   90.00
_cell.angle_beta   90.00
_cell.angle_gamma   90.00
#
_symmetry.space_group_name_H-M   'P 1'
#
loop_
_entity.id
_entity.type
_entity.pdbx_description
1 polymer ?
#
loop_
_entity_poly.entity_id
_entity_poly.type
_entity_poly.pdbx_seq_one_letter_code
_entity_poly.pdbx_strand_id
1 'polypeptide(L)'
;MGWFGFAKKTTYVIAVSREGPDRLRLNGNQVTRSQVKKNAASHDQTVLWMEVTTGGGRVDQGTGPASTKLPPGDLERLQRDVHLSTAFKAIVEELDTGKEHASKWYKFAK
;
A
#
# COMPACT_ATOMS: atom_id res chain seq x y z
N MET A 1 -38.29 7.12 2.17
CA MET A 1 -37.21 7.93 1.57
C MET A 1 -35.88 7.42 2.11
N GLY A 2 -35.18 6.57 1.36
CA GLY A 2 -33.84 6.10 1.74
C GLY A 2 -32.80 6.79 0.87
N TRP A 3 -32.17 7.84 1.39
CA TRP A 3 -30.98 8.46 0.80
C TRP A 3 -29.81 7.48 0.93
N PHE A 4 -29.68 6.55 0.00
CA PHE A 4 -28.40 5.86 -0.23
C PHE A 4 -27.51 6.81 -1.03
N GLY A 5 -26.92 7.77 -0.31
CA GLY A 5 -25.86 8.60 -0.84
C GLY A 5 -24.73 7.71 -1.34
N PHE A 6 -24.39 7.91 -2.61
CA PHE A 6 -23.18 7.40 -3.25
C PHE A 6 -21.96 7.89 -2.47
N ALA A 7 -21.64 7.25 -1.34
CA ALA A 7 -20.34 7.41 -0.70
C ALA A 7 -19.33 6.92 -1.74
N LYS A 8 -18.63 7.86 -2.39
CA LYS A 8 -17.52 7.55 -3.30
C LYS A 8 -16.69 6.48 -2.60
N LYS A 9 -16.55 5.31 -3.23
CA LYS A 9 -15.63 4.27 -2.75
C LYS A 9 -14.23 4.86 -2.82
N THR A 10 -13.80 5.50 -1.74
CA THR A 10 -12.43 6.01 -1.64
C THR A 10 -11.53 4.79 -1.66
N THR A 11 -10.69 4.75 -2.69
CA THR A 11 -9.75 3.66 -2.90
C THR A 11 -8.36 4.24 -2.67
N TYR A 12 -7.57 3.58 -1.84
CA TYR A 12 -6.17 3.93 -1.62
C TYR A 12 -5.29 2.90 -2.29
N VAL A 13 -4.19 3.36 -2.89
CA VAL A 13 -3.11 2.50 -3.32
C VAL A 13 -1.90 2.76 -2.45
N ILE A 14 -1.43 1.73 -1.77
CA ILE A 14 -0.29 1.80 -0.87
C ILE A 14 0.81 0.89 -1.43
N ALA A 15 1.90 1.50 -1.91
CA ALA A 15 3.07 0.78 -2.37
C ALA A 15 4.05 0.58 -1.21
N VAL A 16 4.61 -0.63 -1.10
CA VAL A 16 5.70 -0.97 -0.19
C VAL A 16 6.99 -0.98 -1.00
N SER A 17 7.77 0.08 -0.82
CA SER A 17 9.02 0.30 -1.56
C SER A 17 10.23 -0.13 -0.74
N ARG A 18 11.22 -0.75 -1.38
CA ARG A 18 12.52 -1.06 -0.80
C ARG A 18 13.47 0.11 -1.01
N GLU A 19 13.96 0.71 0.07
CA GLU A 19 14.87 1.86 0.02
C GLU A 19 16.31 1.52 0.47
N GLY A 20 16.55 0.29 0.91
CA GLY A 20 17.88 -0.18 1.28
C GLY A 20 17.86 -1.60 1.85
N PRO A 21 19.02 -2.10 2.33
CA PRO A 21 19.08 -3.32 3.12
C PRO A 21 18.24 -3.13 4.39
N ASP A 22 17.21 -3.97 4.57
CA ASP A 22 16.27 -3.93 5.71
C ASP A 22 15.44 -2.64 5.85
N ARG A 23 15.35 -1.80 4.80
CA ARG A 23 14.56 -0.56 4.84
C ARG A 23 13.42 -0.60 3.84
N LEU A 24 12.20 -0.63 4.38
CA LEU A 24 10.98 -0.55 3.61
C LEU A 24 10.23 0.75 3.95
N ARG A 25 9.52 1.28 2.97
CA ARG A 25 8.65 2.45 3.12
C ARG A 25 7.28 2.16 2.54
N LEU A 26 6.23 2.52 3.25
CA LEU A 26 4.88 2.55 2.69
C LEU A 26 4.62 3.93 2.10
N ASN A 27 4.09 3.95 0.88
CA ASN A 27 3.72 5.15 0.15
C ASN A 27 2.26 5.01 -0.29
N GLY A 28 1.37 5.73 0.40
CA GLY A 28 -0.05 5.76 0.16
C GLY A 28 -0.46 6.91 -0.75
N ASN A 29 -1.39 6.62 -1.66
CA ASN A 29 -1.97 7.57 -2.58
C ASN A 29 -3.48 7.37 -2.63
N GLN A 30 -4.23 8.47 -2.61
CA GLN A 30 -5.64 8.43 -2.92
C GLN A 30 -5.84 8.17 -4.42
N VAL A 31 -6.64 7.17 -4.76
CA VAL A 31 -6.90 6.79 -6.14
C VAL A 31 -8.15 7.49 -6.63
N THR A 32 -7.94 8.53 -7.42
CA THR A 32 -8.97 9.08 -8.30
C THR A 32 -8.81 8.58 -9.74
N ARG A 33 -7.70 7.89 -10.05
CA ARG A 33 -7.30 7.47 -11.42
C ARG A 33 -6.69 6.07 -11.45
N SER A 34 -7.11 5.26 -12.42
CA SER A 34 -6.64 3.88 -12.65
C SER A 34 -5.12 3.74 -12.88
N GLN A 35 -4.44 4.83 -13.24
CA GLN A 35 -3.00 4.84 -13.53
C GLN A 35 -2.12 4.70 -12.28
N VAL A 36 -2.60 5.12 -11.11
CA VAL A 36 -1.86 5.03 -9.84
C VAL A 36 -1.55 3.57 -9.49
N LYS A 37 -2.51 2.67 -9.71
CA LYS A 37 -2.35 1.22 -9.49
C LYS A 37 -1.27 0.62 -10.38
N LYS A 38 -1.31 0.92 -11.69
CA LYS A 38 -0.32 0.43 -12.65
C LYS A 38 1.09 0.89 -12.27
N ASN A 39 1.22 2.18 -11.95
CA ASN A 39 2.50 2.76 -11.55
C ASN A 39 3.03 2.13 -10.24
N ALA A 40 2.17 1.94 -9.24
CA ALA A 40 2.57 1.28 -8.00
C ALA A 40 3.09 -0.14 -8.25
N ALA A 41 2.36 -0.94 -9.04
CA ALA A 41 2.76 -2.31 -9.37
C ALA A 41 4.08 -2.38 -10.14
N SER A 42 4.27 -1.53 -11.15
CA SER A 42 5.44 -1.60 -12.04
C SER A 42 6.67 -0.82 -11.55
N HIS A 43 6.57 -0.08 -10.45
CA HIS A 43 7.68 0.77 -9.99
C HIS A 43 8.87 -0.07 -9.52
N ASP A 44 10.08 0.38 -9.86
CA ASP A 44 11.30 -0.41 -9.69
C ASP A 44 11.61 -0.81 -8.26
N GLN A 45 11.21 0.02 -7.30
CA GLN A 45 11.41 -0.21 -5.88
C GLN A 45 10.24 -0.90 -5.20
N THR A 46 9.09 -1.07 -5.87
CA THR A 46 7.93 -1.71 -5.25
C THR A 46 8.16 -3.20 -5.07
N VAL A 47 8.02 -3.66 -3.84
CA VAL A 47 8.03 -5.08 -3.50
C VAL A 47 6.62 -5.63 -3.43
N LEU A 48 5.73 -4.90 -2.76
CA LEU A 48 4.30 -5.18 -2.68
C LEU A 48 3.51 -3.91 -2.92
N TRP A 49 2.27 -4.04 -3.38
CA TRP A 49 1.32 -2.95 -3.36
C TRP A 49 -0.03 -3.45 -2.86
N MET A 50 -0.82 -2.51 -2.36
CA MET A 50 -2.12 -2.79 -1.78
C MET A 50 -3.14 -1.82 -2.33
N GLU A 51 -4.31 -2.35 -2.68
CA GLU A 51 -5.51 -1.56 -2.95
C GLU A 51 -6.43 -1.70 -1.75
N VAL A 52 -6.76 -0.58 -1.11
CA VAL A 52 -7.61 -0.54 0.09
C VAL A 52 -8.89 0.17 -0.29
N THR A 53 -10.02 -0.50 -0.08
CA THR A 53 -11.36 0.07 -0.31
C THR A 53 -12.21 -0.07 0.94
N THR A 54 -13.33 0.66 1.01
CA THR A 54 -14.30 0.55 2.10
C THR A 54 -14.89 -0.85 2.27
N GLY A 55 -14.84 -1.71 1.24
CA GLY A 55 -15.35 -3.08 1.26
C GLY A 55 -14.29 -4.17 1.45
N GLY A 56 -13.03 -3.78 1.67
CA GLY A 56 -11.91 -4.72 1.79
C GLY A 56 -10.70 -4.28 0.97
N GLY A 57 -9.60 -5.03 1.09
CA GLY A 57 -8.36 -4.73 0.40
C GLY A 57 -7.80 -5.93 -0.36
N ARG A 58 -6.97 -5.64 -1.37
CA ARG A 58 -6.13 -6.60 -2.08
C ARG A 58 -4.68 -6.25 -1.79
N VAL A 59 -3.87 -7.28 -1.54
CA VAL A 59 -2.41 -7.19 -1.50
C VAL A 59 -1.88 -7.98 -2.68
N ASP A 60 -0.87 -7.46 -3.36
CA ASP A 60 -0.22 -8.15 -4.47
C ASP A 60 1.26 -7.78 -4.55
N GLN A 61 2.04 -8.58 -5.25
CA GLN A 61 3.46 -8.32 -5.46
C GLN A 61 3.65 -7.24 -6.53
N GLY A 62 4.73 -6.46 -6.38
CA GLY A 62 5.21 -5.62 -7.47
C GLY A 62 5.69 -6.47 -8.65
N THR A 63 5.74 -5.88 -9.83
CA THR A 63 6.29 -6.50 -11.04
C THR A 63 7.66 -5.92 -11.43
N GLY A 64 8.14 -4.92 -10.68
CA GLY A 64 9.44 -4.29 -10.90
C GLY A 64 10.61 -5.06 -10.26
N PRO A 65 11.87 -4.67 -10.53
CA PRO A 65 13.07 -5.35 -10.03
C PRO A 65 13.16 -5.59 -8.52
N ALA A 66 12.55 -4.75 -7.67
CA ALA A 66 12.58 -4.95 -6.23
C ALA A 66 11.67 -6.10 -5.74
N SER A 67 10.71 -6.53 -6.55
CA SER A 67 9.79 -7.63 -6.21
C SER A 67 10.50 -8.93 -5.85
N THR A 68 11.67 -9.19 -6.43
CA THR A 68 12.47 -10.40 -6.22
C THR A 68 13.62 -10.20 -5.24
N LYS A 69 13.75 -9.02 -4.62
CA LYS A 69 14.87 -8.67 -3.72
C LYS A 69 14.66 -9.08 -2.27
N LEU A 70 13.49 -9.59 -1.91
CA LEU A 70 13.24 -10.18 -0.59
C LEU A 70 13.29 -11.71 -0.68
N PRO A 71 13.87 -12.38 0.32
CA PRO A 71 13.71 -13.82 0.48
C PRO A 71 12.22 -14.21 0.49
N PRO A 72 11.84 -15.38 -0.05
CA PRO A 72 10.44 -15.81 -0.10
C PRO A 72 9.72 -15.76 1.26
N GLY A 73 10.37 -16.22 2.33
CA GLY A 73 9.79 -16.19 3.68
C GLY A 73 9.55 -14.76 4.20
N ASP A 74 10.44 -13.82 3.88
CA ASP A 74 10.25 -12.41 4.24
C ASP A 74 9.11 -11.79 3.42
N LEU A 75 9.00 -12.13 2.14
CA LEU A 75 7.91 -11.66 1.29
C LEU A 75 6.55 -12.16 1.79
N GLU A 76 6.43 -13.44 2.12
CA GLU A 76 5.20 -14.04 2.66
C GLU A 76 4.80 -13.37 3.98
N ARG A 77 5.77 -13.17 4.89
CA ARG A 77 5.54 -12.45 6.15
C ARG A 77 5.09 -11.01 5.90
N LEU A 78 5.74 -10.32 4.95
CA LEU A 78 5.35 -8.97 4.59
C LEU A 78 3.91 -8.92 4.09
N GLN A 79 3.50 -9.82 3.20
CA GLN A 79 2.14 -9.87 2.66
C GLN A 79 1.09 -10.08 3.77
N ARG A 80 1.41 -10.92 4.76
CA ARG A 80 0.54 -11.21 5.89
C ARG A 80 0.45 -10.06 6.90
N ASP A 81 1.56 -9.41 7.20
CA ASP A 81 1.63 -8.54 8.39
C ASP A 81 1.61 -7.04 8.07
N VAL A 82 1.92 -6.64 6.84
CA VAL A 82 2.12 -5.21 6.50
C VAL A 82 0.90 -4.35 6.83
N HIS A 83 -0.31 -4.85 6.57
CA HIS A 83 -1.57 -4.14 6.81
C HIS A 83 -1.92 -4.01 8.30
N LEU A 84 -1.31 -4.83 9.16
CA LEU A 84 -1.50 -4.79 10.62
C LEU A 84 -0.59 -3.75 11.28
N SER A 85 0.42 -3.27 10.56
CA SER A 85 1.42 -2.36 11.10
C SER A 85 0.87 -0.98 11.46
N THR A 86 1.50 -0.34 12.45
CA THR A 86 1.20 1.04 12.83
C THR A 86 1.46 2.01 11.68
N ALA A 87 2.48 1.76 10.85
CA ALA A 87 2.80 2.55 9.67
C ALA A 87 1.66 2.54 8.63
N PHE A 88 1.04 1.37 8.40
CA PHE A 88 -0.10 1.24 7.50
C PHE A 88 -1.31 2.01 8.03
N LYS A 89 -1.67 1.82 9.31
CA LYS A 89 -2.80 2.50 9.95
C LYS A 89 -2.65 4.03 9.87
N ALA A 90 -1.45 4.55 10.15
CA ALA A 90 -1.17 5.98 10.07
C ALA A 90 -1.28 6.54 8.64
N ILE A 91 -0.92 5.75 7.61
CA ILE A 91 -1.14 6.17 6.21
C ILE A 91 -2.63 6.24 5.90
N VAL A 92 -3.40 5.22 6.25
CA VAL A 92 -4.84 5.20 5.97
C VAL A 92 -5.53 6.37 6.67
N GLU A 93 -5.21 6.61 7.94
CA GLU A 93 -5.75 7.76 8.71
C GLU A 93 -5.41 9.09 8.02
N GLU A 94 -4.16 9.30 7.61
CA GLU A 94 -3.79 10.53 6.90
C GLU A 94 -4.54 10.70 5.57
N LEU A 95 -4.73 9.63 4.80
CA LEU A 95 -5.50 9.69 3.56
C LEU A 95 -7.00 9.93 3.82
N ASP A 96 -7.55 9.34 4.88
CA ASP A 96 -8.94 9.54 5.32
C ASP A 96 -9.20 11.00 5.75
N THR A 97 -8.19 11.71 6.27
CA THR A 97 -8.28 13.16 6.55
C THR A 97 -8.31 14.04 5.29
N GLY A 98 -8.26 13.45 4.10
CA GLY A 98 -8.31 14.14 2.82
C GLY A 98 -6.95 14.49 2.23
N LYS A 99 -5.84 13.95 2.76
CA LYS A 99 -4.54 14.07 2.10
C LYS A 99 -4.52 13.19 0.84
N GLU A 100 -3.96 13.71 -0.24
CA GLU A 100 -3.80 12.95 -1.48
C GLU A 100 -2.67 11.90 -1.38
N HIS A 101 -1.67 12.18 -0.54
CA HIS A 101 -0.46 11.37 -0.39
C HIS A 101 -0.05 11.26 1.09
N ALA A 102 0.44 10.09 1.48
CA ALA A 102 1.03 9.87 2.79
C ALA A 102 2.19 8.86 2.68
N SER A 103 3.20 8.99 3.54
CA SER A 103 4.30 8.03 3.57
C SER A 103 4.80 7.78 4.98
N LYS A 104 5.15 6.52 5.26
CA LYS A 104 5.66 6.08 6.57
C LYS A 104 6.74 5.04 6.39
N TRP A 105 7.74 5.10 7.27
CA TRP A 105 8.73 4.05 7.37
C TRP A 105 8.11 2.76 7.90
N TYR A 106 8.49 1.64 7.32
CA TYR A 106 8.09 0.32 7.77
C TYR A 106 9.28 -0.41 8.36
N LYS A 107 9.12 -0.83 9.61
CA LYS A 107 10.09 -1.69 10.26
C LYS A 107 9.65 -3.12 10.04
N PHE A 108 10.46 -3.86 9.29
CA PHE A 108 10.32 -5.31 9.19
C PHE A 108 10.56 -5.90 10.58
N ALA A 109 9.54 -6.50 11.19
CA ALA A 109 9.74 -7.23 12.43
C ALA A 109 10.59 -8.46 12.09
N LYS A 110 11.83 -8.52 12.59
CA LYS A 110 12.65 -9.74 12.51
C LYS A 110 12.04 -10.80 13.42
#